data_AF-A0A0C9Y2Y7-F1
#
_entry.id   AF-A0A0C9Y2Y7-F1
#
_cell.length_a   1.000
_cell.length_b   1.000
_cell.length_c   1.000
_cell.angle_alpha   90.00
_cell.angle_beta   90.00
_cell.angle_gamma   90.00
#
_symmetry.space_group_name_H-M   'P 1'
#
loop_
_entity.id
_entity.type
_entity.pdbx_description
1 polymer ?
#
loop_
_entity_poly.entity_id
_entity_poly.type
_entity_poly.pdbx_seq_one_letter_code
_entity_poly.pdbx_strand_id
1 'polypeptide(L)'
;SSVDEKHPTRETHPNVHFWMKTDYDNWLDSPEAAGSNHGLYAYLEDENGDVPKSKTLGKICKALQAGWRELGQCGMALDTWGKASTSALQFIRLQTEKEFPLFKLADNGWKLEYICTKTYSAWRKHHLDDN
;
A
#
# COMPACT_ATOMS: atom_id res chain seq x y z
N SER A 1 14.86 -4.50 -25.62
CA SER A 1 13.58 -5.23 -25.55
C SER A 1 12.84 -4.75 -24.32
N SER A 2 11.82 -3.91 -24.51
CA SER A 2 10.94 -3.52 -23.41
C SER A 2 10.04 -4.72 -23.16
N VAL A 3 10.23 -5.40 -22.03
CA VAL A 3 9.25 -6.38 -21.58
C VAL A 3 8.05 -5.52 -21.20
N ASP A 4 7.03 -5.52 -22.06
CA ASP A 4 5.69 -5.04 -21.71
C ASP A 4 5.22 -5.99 -20.61
N GLU A 5 5.62 -5.72 -19.35
CA GLU A 5 5.11 -6.45 -18.20
C GLU A 5 3.62 -6.12 -18.12
N LYS A 6 2.82 -7.01 -18.72
CA LYS A 6 1.37 -6.96 -18.67
C LYS A 6 0.97 -6.86 -17.19
N HIS A 7 0.12 -5.87 -16.88
CA HIS A 7 -0.34 -5.64 -15.51
C HIS A 7 -0.87 -6.96 -14.91
N PRO A 8 -0.49 -7.31 -13.66
CA PRO A 8 -1.02 -8.47 -12.97
C PRO A 8 -2.56 -8.50 -13.00
N THR A 9 -3.14 -9.68 -13.18
CA THR A 9 -4.58 -9.90 -13.16
C THR A 9 -4.91 -11.07 -12.24
N ARG A 10 -6.18 -11.17 -11.83
CA ARG A 10 -6.72 -12.32 -11.09
C ARG A 10 -6.39 -13.67 -11.74
N GLU A 11 -6.39 -13.71 -13.07
CA GLU A 11 -6.08 -14.93 -13.83
C GLU A 11 -4.59 -15.31 -13.74
N THR A 12 -3.69 -14.32 -13.71
CA THR A 12 -2.25 -14.57 -13.66
C THR A 12 -1.73 -14.80 -12.25
N HIS A 13 -2.41 -14.27 -11.22
CA HIS A 13 -2.05 -14.49 -9.81
C HIS A 13 -3.29 -14.95 -9.02
N PRO A 14 -3.73 -16.22 -9.22
CA PRO A 14 -4.97 -16.73 -8.63
C PRO A 14 -4.92 -16.89 -7.11
N ASN A 15 -3.73 -16.86 -6.51
CA ASN A 15 -3.54 -16.96 -5.06
C ASN A 15 -3.75 -15.62 -4.32
N VAL A 16 -3.81 -14.50 -5.05
CA VAL A 16 -4.10 -13.19 -4.47
C VAL A 16 -5.61 -13.06 -4.31
N HIS A 17 -6.07 -12.88 -3.07
CA HIS A 17 -7.50 -12.80 -2.74
C HIS A 17 -8.02 -11.37 -2.88
N PHE A 18 -7.23 -10.39 -2.45
CA PHE A 18 -7.71 -9.03 -2.23
C PHE A 18 -7.35 -8.08 -3.39
N TRP A 19 -7.92 -8.31 -4.57
CA TRP A 19 -7.67 -7.44 -5.73
C TRP A 19 -8.39 -6.10 -5.63
N MET A 20 -9.62 -6.09 -5.11
CA MET A 20 -10.40 -4.90 -4.82
C MET A 20 -10.52 -4.68 -3.31
N LYS A 21 -10.72 -3.42 -2.90
CA LYS A 21 -10.98 -3.10 -1.49
C LYS A 21 -12.21 -3.83 -0.93
N THR A 22 -13.23 -4.02 -1.76
CA THR A 22 -14.44 -4.78 -1.42
C THR A 22 -14.18 -6.25 -1.15
N ASP A 23 -13.21 -6.88 -1.82
CA ASP A 23 -12.84 -8.27 -1.55
C ASP A 23 -12.34 -8.39 -0.10
N TYR A 24 -11.52 -7.43 0.32
CA TYR A 24 -10.99 -7.38 1.68
C TYR A 24 -12.04 -7.00 2.73
N ASP A 25 -12.94 -6.07 2.42
CA ASP A 25 -14.03 -5.70 3.34
C ASP A 25 -15.00 -6.87 3.56
N ASN A 26 -15.39 -7.58 2.48
CA ASN A 26 -16.23 -8.77 2.60
C ASN A 26 -15.56 -9.89 3.41
N TRP A 27 -14.23 -10.04 3.27
CA TRP A 27 -13.47 -11.00 4.07
C TRP A 27 -13.41 -10.59 5.54
N LEU A 28 -13.22 -9.31 5.86
CA LEU A 28 -13.20 -8.81 7.24
C LEU A 28 -14.50 -9.12 7.99
N ASP A 29 -15.63 -9.15 7.28
CA ASP A 29 -16.95 -9.49 7.84
C ASP A 29 -17.21 -11.02 7.91
N SER A 30 -16.29 -11.85 7.41
CA SER A 30 -16.46 -13.30 7.35
C SER A 30 -15.94 -14.01 8.62
N PRO A 31 -16.44 -15.23 8.93
CA PRO A 31 -15.89 -16.05 10.01
C PRO A 31 -14.41 -16.41 9.82
N GLU A 32 -13.92 -16.38 8.58
CA GLU A 32 -12.54 -16.72 8.23
C GLU A 32 -11.57 -15.66 8.77
N ALA A 33 -11.95 -14.38 8.73
CA ALA A 33 -11.15 -13.31 9.31
C ALA A 33 -11.02 -13.43 10.84
N ALA A 34 -12.09 -13.85 11.53
CA ALA A 34 -12.07 -14.02 12.98
C ALA A 34 -11.11 -15.12 13.46
N GLY A 35 -10.85 -16.14 12.63
CA GLY A 35 -9.89 -17.21 12.90
C GLY A 35 -8.52 -17.02 12.27
N SER A 36 -8.30 -15.94 11.51
CA SER A 36 -7.11 -15.77 10.69
C SER A 36 -5.91 -15.23 11.48
N ASN A 37 -4.74 -15.82 11.24
CA ASN A 37 -3.45 -15.32 11.72
C ASN A 37 -2.84 -14.26 10.79
N HIS A 38 -3.55 -13.82 9.73
CA HIS A 38 -3.01 -12.93 8.70
C HIS A 38 -2.82 -11.47 9.20
N GLY A 39 -3.36 -11.14 10.37
CA GLY A 39 -3.09 -9.89 11.09
C GLY A 39 -3.59 -8.62 10.38
N LEU A 40 -3.18 -7.45 10.88
CA LEU A 40 -3.62 -6.13 10.41
C LEU A 40 -3.30 -5.85 8.93
N TYR A 41 -2.30 -6.54 8.38
CA TYR A 41 -1.78 -6.32 7.03
C TYR A 41 -2.16 -7.45 6.06
N ALA A 42 -3.19 -8.24 6.38
CA ALA A 42 -3.67 -9.33 5.54
C ALA A 42 -3.87 -8.93 4.07
N TYR A 43 -4.30 -7.71 3.80
CA TYR A 43 -4.50 -7.20 2.45
C TYR A 43 -3.23 -7.00 1.62
N LEU A 44 -2.03 -7.05 2.21
CA LEU A 44 -0.76 -6.83 1.50
C LEU A 44 -0.17 -8.13 0.92
N GLU A 45 -1.00 -9.13 0.64
CA GLU A 45 -0.59 -10.42 0.09
C GLU A 45 0.40 -10.28 -1.07
N ASP A 46 1.43 -11.11 -1.05
CA ASP A 46 2.32 -11.30 -2.19
C ASP A 46 1.69 -12.21 -3.26
N GLU A 47 2.45 -12.53 -4.30
CA GLU A 47 2.00 -13.36 -5.43
C GLU A 47 1.53 -14.77 -5.03
N ASN A 48 1.94 -15.27 -3.85
CA ASN A 48 1.55 -16.57 -3.32
C ASN A 48 0.31 -16.50 -2.42
N GLY A 49 -0.24 -15.30 -2.19
CA GLY A 49 -1.30 -15.09 -1.20
C GLY A 49 -0.78 -14.96 0.23
N ASP A 50 0.53 -14.89 0.43
CA ASP A 50 1.14 -14.84 1.76
C ASP A 50 1.28 -13.39 2.25
N VAL A 51 1.05 -13.18 3.55
CA VAL A 51 1.23 -11.86 4.17
C VAL A 51 2.72 -11.55 4.32
N PRO A 52 3.19 -10.36 3.90
CA PRO A 52 4.57 -9.96 4.08
C PRO A 52 5.02 -10.04 5.54
N LYS A 53 6.19 -10.66 5.76
CA LYS A 53 6.78 -10.76 7.10
C LYS A 53 7.03 -9.36 7.68
N SER A 54 7.07 -9.27 9.01
CA SER A 54 7.34 -8.03 9.75
C SER A 54 8.56 -7.24 9.24
N LYS A 55 9.66 -7.93 8.88
CA LYS A 55 10.85 -7.30 8.28
C LYS A 55 10.54 -6.58 6.96
N THR A 56 9.69 -7.16 6.11
CA THR A 56 9.28 -6.57 4.83
C THR A 56 8.30 -5.41 5.06
N LEU A 57 7.34 -5.57 5.95
CA LEU A 57 6.43 -4.48 6.36
C LEU A 57 7.20 -3.27 6.90
N GLY A 58 8.24 -3.50 7.70
CA GLY A 58 9.13 -2.44 8.18
C GLY A 58 9.89 -1.73 7.06
N LYS A 59 10.26 -2.43 5.98
CA LYS A 59 10.87 -1.80 4.79
C LYS A 59 9.86 -0.96 4.02
N ILE A 60 8.65 -1.50 3.80
CA ILE A 60 7.55 -0.78 3.14
C ILE A 60 7.26 0.53 3.88
N CYS A 61 7.08 0.48 5.20
CA CYS A 61 6.83 1.68 5.99
C CYS A 61 7.96 2.71 5.86
N LYS A 62 9.23 2.28 5.89
CA LYS A 62 10.38 3.18 5.71
C LYS A 62 10.41 3.83 4.33
N ALA A 63 10.10 3.08 3.27
CA ALA A 63 10.04 3.63 1.91
C ALA A 63 8.92 4.67 1.78
N LEU A 64 7.74 4.38 2.31
CA LEU A 64 6.62 5.34 2.35
C LEU A 64 7.01 6.62 3.10
N GLN A 65 7.62 6.48 4.29
CA GLN A 65 8.08 7.62 5.09
C GLN A 65 9.15 8.46 4.39
N ALA A 66 10.06 7.82 3.66
CA ALA A 66 11.05 8.50 2.85
C ALA A 66 10.38 9.29 1.71
N GLY A 67 9.45 8.66 0.99
CA GLY A 67 8.68 9.33 -0.06
C GLY A 67 7.86 10.51 0.46
N TRP A 68 7.21 10.39 1.62
CA TRP A 68 6.48 11.50 2.24
C TRP A 68 7.39 12.66 2.63
N ARG A 69 8.60 12.36 3.10
CA ARG A 69 9.62 13.39 3.37
C ARG A 69 10.02 14.12 2.09
N GLU A 70 10.21 13.39 0.99
CA GLU A 70 10.54 13.98 -0.31
C GLU A 70 9.41 14.88 -0.83
N LEU A 71 8.15 14.43 -0.72
CA LEU A 71 7.00 15.27 -1.01
C LEU A 71 7.01 16.56 -0.18
N GLY A 72 7.35 16.48 1.10
CA GLY A 72 7.50 17.65 1.97
C GLY A 72 8.59 18.61 1.50
N GLN A 73 9.76 18.09 1.14
CA GLN A 73 10.89 18.89 0.63
C GLN A 73 10.57 19.58 -0.71
N CYS A 74 9.76 18.95 -1.55
CA CYS A 74 9.30 19.52 -2.82
C CYS A 74 8.16 20.54 -2.68
N GLY A 75 7.73 20.88 -1.47
CA GLY A 75 6.58 21.78 -1.24
C GLY A 75 5.23 21.15 -1.57
N MET A 76 5.18 19.81 -1.69
CA MET A 76 3.96 19.02 -1.90
C MET A 76 3.53 18.33 -0.60
N ALA A 77 3.91 18.88 0.56
CA ALA A 77 3.50 18.38 1.86
C ALA A 77 1.97 18.37 1.96
N LEU A 78 1.40 17.25 2.38
CA LEU A 78 -0.04 17.09 2.46
C LEU A 78 -0.50 17.33 3.89
N ASP A 79 -1.61 18.05 4.06
CA ASP A 79 -2.24 18.10 5.38
C ASP A 79 -2.82 16.73 5.77
N THR A 80 -3.46 16.10 4.81
CA THR A 80 -4.03 14.77 5.00
C THR A 80 -3.81 13.99 3.73
N TRP A 81 -3.56 12.69 3.85
CA TRP A 81 -3.40 11.83 2.68
C TRP A 81 -4.61 11.90 1.72
N GLY A 82 -5.82 12.06 2.25
CA GLY A 82 -7.04 12.26 1.44
C GLY A 82 -7.11 13.58 0.65
N LYS A 83 -6.18 14.51 0.85
CA LYS A 83 -6.03 15.75 0.07
C LYS A 83 -4.79 15.71 -0.85
N ALA A 84 -4.22 14.52 -1.05
CA ALA A 84 -3.08 14.34 -1.94
C ALA A 84 -3.38 14.85 -3.35
N SER A 85 -2.45 15.62 -3.93
CA SER A 85 -2.51 15.93 -5.35
C SER A 85 -2.27 14.67 -6.17
N THR A 86 -2.79 14.63 -7.40
CA THR A 86 -2.55 13.51 -8.33
C THR A 86 -1.06 13.26 -8.52
N SER A 87 -0.24 14.31 -8.60
CA SER A 87 1.22 14.21 -8.73
C SER A 87 1.88 13.55 -7.51
N ALA A 88 1.44 13.91 -6.29
CA ALA A 88 1.96 13.30 -5.06
C ALA A 88 1.58 11.82 -4.95
N LEU A 89 0.34 11.47 -5.31
CA LEU A 89 -0.12 10.08 -5.36
C LEU A 89 0.67 9.27 -6.39
N GLN A 90 0.85 9.82 -7.59
CA GLN A 90 1.60 9.17 -8.66
C GLN A 90 3.07 8.97 -8.28
N PHE A 91 3.69 9.95 -7.63
CA PHE A 91 5.06 9.85 -7.15
C PHE A 91 5.24 8.67 -6.17
N ILE A 92 4.42 8.62 -5.11
CA ILE A 92 4.49 7.54 -4.13
C ILE A 92 4.15 6.19 -4.77
N ARG A 93 3.16 6.15 -5.66
CA ARG A 93 2.78 4.94 -6.39
C ARG A 93 3.93 4.37 -7.20
N LEU A 94 4.54 5.19 -8.07
CA LEU A 94 5.63 4.75 -8.94
C LEU A 94 6.84 4.26 -8.13
N GLN A 95 7.21 4.98 -7.06
CA GLN A 95 8.32 4.59 -6.22
C GLN A 95 8.04 3.28 -5.47
N THR A 96 6.85 3.17 -4.86
CA THR A 96 6.51 2.02 -4.01
C THR A 96 6.25 0.76 -4.83
N GLU A 97 5.55 0.84 -5.97
CA GLU A 97 5.32 -0.31 -6.85
C GLU A 97 6.61 -0.81 -7.52
N LYS A 98 7.60 0.06 -7.71
CA LYS A 98 8.91 -0.32 -8.23
C LYS A 98 9.72 -1.11 -7.20
N GLU A 99 9.68 -0.69 -5.92
CA GLU A 99 10.42 -1.35 -4.84
C GLU A 99 9.69 -2.58 -4.28
N PHE A 100 8.36 -2.55 -4.27
CA PHE A 100 7.49 -3.58 -3.73
C PHE A 100 6.37 -3.93 -4.73
N PRO A 101 6.63 -4.88 -5.65
CA PRO A 101 5.68 -5.26 -6.69
C PRO A 101 4.31 -5.76 -6.19
N LEU A 102 4.19 -6.16 -4.91
CA LEU A 102 2.91 -6.55 -4.30
C LEU A 102 1.83 -5.46 -4.40
N PHE A 103 2.22 -4.17 -4.48
CA PHE A 103 1.26 -3.08 -4.66
C PHE A 103 0.65 -3.03 -6.06
N LYS A 104 1.25 -3.71 -7.05
CA LYS A 104 0.66 -3.93 -8.37
C LYS A 104 -0.41 -5.05 -8.35
N LEU A 105 -0.43 -5.88 -7.32
CA LEU A 105 -1.43 -6.94 -7.11
C LEU A 105 -2.73 -6.36 -6.52
N ALA A 106 -3.24 -5.29 -7.14
CA ALA A 106 -4.40 -4.55 -6.69
C ALA A 106 -5.03 -3.78 -7.86
N ASP A 107 -6.36 -3.76 -7.90
CA ASP A 107 -7.11 -2.91 -8.80
C ASP A 107 -7.08 -1.46 -8.30
N ASN A 108 -6.79 -0.53 -9.20
CA ASN A 108 -6.73 0.90 -8.92
C ASN A 108 -5.75 1.31 -7.80
N GLY A 109 -4.81 0.46 -7.41
CA GLY A 109 -3.79 0.78 -6.39
C GLY A 109 -4.33 0.89 -4.95
N TRP A 110 -5.52 0.35 -4.67
CA TRP A 110 -6.21 0.56 -3.39
C TRP A 110 -5.39 0.13 -2.16
N LYS A 111 -4.57 -0.93 -2.27
CA LYS A 111 -3.72 -1.42 -1.17
C LYS A 111 -2.74 -0.34 -0.70
N LEU A 112 -2.15 0.38 -1.65
CA LEU A 112 -1.21 1.46 -1.37
C LEU A 112 -1.91 2.67 -0.76
N GLU A 113 -3.05 3.07 -1.32
CA GLU A 113 -3.84 4.17 -0.74
C GLU A 113 -4.31 3.85 0.68
N TYR A 114 -4.70 2.60 0.93
CA TYR A 114 -5.17 2.15 2.23
C TYR A 114 -4.06 2.16 3.29
N ILE A 115 -2.87 1.61 3.00
CA ILE A 115 -1.75 1.68 3.95
C ILE A 115 -1.31 3.12 4.21
N CYS A 116 -1.23 3.96 3.16
CA CYS A 116 -0.86 5.36 3.32
C CYS A 116 -1.90 6.10 4.19
N THR A 117 -3.19 5.90 3.96
CA THR A 117 -4.24 6.52 4.79
C THR A 117 -4.14 6.12 6.26
N LYS A 118 -3.82 4.85 6.55
CA LYS A 118 -3.69 4.34 7.93
C LYS A 118 -2.43 4.83 8.64
N THR A 119 -1.33 5.01 7.91
CA THR A 119 0.00 5.24 8.52
C THR A 119 0.50 6.68 8.39
N TYR A 120 0.01 7.44 7.41
CA TYR A 120 0.41 8.82 7.18
C TYR A 120 0.09 9.74 8.36
N SER A 121 -1.11 9.62 8.93
CA SER A 121 -1.53 10.48 10.05
C SER A 121 -0.65 10.29 11.29
N ALA A 122 -0.25 9.05 11.58
CA ALA A 122 0.68 8.74 12.66
C ALA A 122 2.07 9.32 12.37
N TRP A 123 2.57 9.18 11.14
CA TRP A 123 3.86 9.74 10.76
C TRP A 123 3.88 11.27 10.82
N ARG A 124 2.86 11.94 10.27
CA ARG A 124 2.74 13.41 10.23
C ARG A 124 2.84 14.02 11.62
N LYS A 125 2.10 13.47 12.59
CA LYS A 125 2.12 13.94 13.99
C LYS A 125 3.52 13.97 14.60
N HIS A 126 4.39 13.04 14.23
CA HIS A 126 5.75 12.94 14.78
C HIS A 126 6.82 13.71 13.97
N HIS A 127 6.47 14.29 12.82
CA HIS A 127 7.46 14.86 11.89
C HIS A 127 7.12 16.26 11.37
N LEU A 128 5.86 16.69 11.49
CA LEU A 128 5.40 18.00 11.01
C LEU A 128 4.69 18.84 12.08
N ASP A 129 4.14 18.22 13.13
CA ASP A 129 3.42 18.94 14.20
C ASP A 129 4.34 19.37 15.37
N ASP A 130 5.65 19.08 15.29
CA ASP A 130 6.68 19.43 16.29
C ASP A 130 7.27 20.85 16.08
N ASN A 131 6.50 21.77 15.49
CA ASN A 131 6.92 23.16 15.29
C ASN A 131 5.92 24.19 15.83
#